data_AF-A0A1V5R5U6-F1
#
_entry.id   AF-A0A1V5R5U6-F1
#
_cell.length_a   1.000
_cell.length_b   1.000
_cell.length_c   1.000
_cell.angle_alpha   90.00
_cell.angle_beta   90.00
_cell.angle_gamma   90.00
#
_symmetry.space_group_name_H-M   'P 1'
#
loop_
_entity.id
_entity.type
_entity.pdbx_description
1 polymer ?
#
loop_
_entity_poly.entity_id
_entity_poly.type
_entity_poly.pdbx_seq_one_letter_code
_entity_poly.pdbx_strand_id
1 'polypeptide(L)'
;MRELGPEAPRLHRETGVALRSTGLRRLWAYGDFAPELAEGFGRGAQAFPDFDTLAASGDGLDALPVGARILVKGSRFWRSERAVAWILDRFDPLRS
;
A
#
# COMPACT_ATOMS: atom_id res chain seq x y z
N MET A 1 -6.06 6.19 -5.22
CA MET A 1 -6.52 6.59 -6.57
C MET A 1 -6.79 8.11 -6.54
N ARG A 2 -6.66 8.81 -7.66
CA ARG A 2 -7.02 10.25 -7.76
C ARG A 2 -8.10 10.44 -8.82
N GLU A 3 -8.61 11.66 -8.91
CA GLU A 3 -9.58 12.08 -9.94
C GLU A 3 -10.95 11.37 -9.82
N LEU A 4 -11.29 10.91 -8.61
CA LEU A 4 -12.58 10.28 -8.30
C LEU A 4 -13.64 11.28 -7.81
N GLY A 5 -13.27 12.55 -7.63
CA GLY A 5 -14.18 13.59 -7.15
C GLY A 5 -14.72 13.31 -5.73
N PRO A 6 -15.94 13.79 -5.42
CA PRO A 6 -16.58 13.60 -4.10
C PRO A 6 -16.77 12.14 -3.70
N GLU A 7 -16.82 11.23 -4.68
CA GLU A 7 -17.01 9.79 -4.45
C GLU A 7 -15.73 9.08 -3.99
N ALA A 8 -14.60 9.78 -3.95
CA ALA A 8 -13.31 9.19 -3.63
C ALA A 8 -13.32 8.36 -2.32
N PRO A 9 -13.85 8.83 -1.18
CA PRO A 9 -13.89 8.03 0.05
C PRO A 9 -14.63 6.70 -0.14
N ARG A 10 -15.84 6.74 -0.75
CA ARG A 10 -16.66 5.55 -1.00
C ARG A 10 -15.95 4.56 -1.93
N LEU A 11 -15.40 5.05 -3.04
CA LEU A 11 -14.73 4.21 -4.03
C LEU A 11 -13.45 3.55 -3.49
N HIS A 12 -12.69 4.23 -2.63
CA HIS A 12 -11.55 3.63 -1.95
C HIS A 12 -11.98 2.52 -0.99
N ARG A 13 -13.04 2.77 -0.21
CA ARG A 13 -13.61 1.76 0.69
C ARG A 13 -14.09 0.53 -0.06
N GLU A 14 -14.86 0.70 -1.13
CA GLU A 14 -15.33 -0.40 -1.98
C GLU A 14 -14.17 -1.18 -2.61
N THR A 15 -13.12 -0.48 -3.02
CA THR A 15 -11.90 -1.13 -3.51
C THR A 15 -11.26 -1.99 -2.43
N GLY A 16 -11.20 -1.50 -1.18
CA GLY A 16 -10.70 -2.27 -0.05
C GLY A 16 -11.50 -3.55 0.17
N VAL A 17 -12.84 -3.44 0.14
CA VAL A 17 -13.76 -4.58 0.27
C VAL A 17 -13.52 -5.60 -0.84
N ALA A 18 -13.36 -5.14 -2.09
CA ALA A 18 -13.07 -6.01 -3.21
C ALA A 18 -11.73 -6.73 -3.05
N LEU A 19 -10.68 -6.02 -2.61
CA LEU A 19 -9.35 -6.59 -2.38
C LEU A 19 -9.34 -7.66 -1.28
N ARG A 20 -10.17 -7.54 -0.24
CA ARG A 20 -10.30 -8.57 0.80
C ARG A 20 -10.66 -9.95 0.21
N SER A 21 -11.44 -9.97 -0.86
CA SER A 21 -11.89 -11.20 -1.53
C SER A 21 -10.84 -11.82 -2.46
N THR A 22 -9.68 -11.17 -2.67
CA THR A 22 -8.64 -11.64 -3.61
C THR A 22 -7.64 -12.62 -3.00
N GLY A 23 -7.71 -12.87 -1.68
CA GLY A 23 -6.74 -13.71 -0.97
C GLY A 23 -5.45 -12.99 -0.55
N LEU A 24 -5.36 -11.67 -0.75
CA LEU A 24 -4.30 -10.85 -0.16
C LEU A 24 -4.35 -10.92 1.37
N ARG A 25 -3.19 -11.10 2.00
CA ARG A 25 -3.08 -11.21 3.46
C ARG A 25 -2.83 -9.88 4.16
N ARG A 26 -2.19 -8.93 3.47
CA ARG A 26 -1.89 -7.60 3.98
C ARG A 26 -2.11 -6.55 2.91
N LEU A 27 -2.49 -5.36 3.36
CA LEU A 27 -2.62 -4.17 2.54
C LEU A 27 -1.96 -2.99 3.26
N TRP A 28 -0.94 -2.41 2.63
CA TRP A 28 -0.42 -1.11 3.06
C TRP A 28 -0.86 -0.05 2.08
N ALA A 29 -1.44 1.03 2.61
CA ALA A 29 -1.92 2.15 1.81
C ALA A 29 -1.33 3.45 2.38
N TYR A 30 -1.04 4.42 1.52
CA TYR A 30 -0.67 5.76 1.95
C TYR A 30 -1.37 6.84 1.12
N GLY A 31 -1.49 8.04 1.70
CA GLY A 31 -2.15 9.19 1.10
C GLY A 31 -3.57 9.41 1.59
N ASP A 32 -4.22 10.45 1.04
CA ASP A 32 -5.44 11.06 1.58
C ASP A 32 -6.59 10.08 1.86
N PHE A 33 -6.76 9.06 1.00
CA PHE A 33 -7.83 8.06 1.13
C PHE A 33 -7.33 6.65 1.52
N ALA A 34 -6.12 6.57 2.08
CA ALA A 34 -5.60 5.34 2.65
C ALA A 34 -6.45 4.80 3.81
N PRO A 35 -6.97 5.64 4.73
CA PRO A 35 -7.84 5.18 5.81
C PRO A 35 -9.08 4.43 5.31
N GLU A 36 -9.78 4.97 4.32
CA GLU A 36 -10.99 4.37 3.76
C GLU A 36 -10.70 3.06 3.03
N LEU A 37 -9.59 3.02 2.27
CA LEU A 37 -9.13 1.81 1.60
C LEU A 37 -8.79 0.71 2.62
N ALA A 38 -8.07 1.07 3.69
CA ALA A 38 -7.72 0.15 4.76
C ALA A 38 -8.94 -0.33 5.54
N GLU A 39 -9.89 0.57 5.83
CA GLU A 39 -11.15 0.24 6.50
C GLU A 39 -11.99 -0.74 5.68
N GLY A 40 -12.07 -0.54 4.36
CA GLY A 40 -12.76 -1.47 3.47
C GLY A 40 -12.12 -2.86 3.41
N PHE A 41 -10.79 -2.93 3.42
CA PHE A 41 -10.06 -4.19 3.44
C PHE A 41 -10.19 -4.92 4.78
N GLY A 42 -10.18 -4.17 5.88
CA GLY A 42 -10.29 -4.67 7.25
C GLY A 42 -8.99 -5.29 7.76
N ARG A 43 -9.09 -6.44 8.43
CA ARG A 43 -7.95 -7.06 9.13
C ARG A 43 -6.76 -7.30 8.19
N GLY A 44 -5.59 -6.83 8.61
CA GLY A 44 -4.35 -6.93 7.83
C GLY A 44 -4.08 -5.71 6.95
N ALA A 45 -4.95 -4.70 6.97
CA ALA A 45 -4.66 -3.41 6.36
C ALA A 45 -4.07 -2.41 7.35
N GLN A 46 -3.23 -1.51 6.84
CA GLN A 46 -2.74 -0.36 7.57
C GLN A 46 -2.58 0.84 6.64
N ALA A 47 -3.07 1.98 7.10
CA ALA A 47 -2.99 3.26 6.41
C ALA A 47 -1.85 4.10 6.97
N PHE A 48 -1.18 4.84 6.09
CA PHE A 48 -0.10 5.76 6.40
C PHE A 48 -0.41 7.13 5.80
N PRO A 49 0.03 8.24 6.42
CA PRO A 49 -0.20 9.56 5.87
C PRO A 49 0.56 9.78 4.55
N ASP A 50 1.76 9.21 4.43
CA ASP A 50 2.63 9.35 3.28
C ASP A 50 3.55 8.13 3.10
N PHE A 51 4.31 8.14 2.00
CA PHE A 51 5.24 7.07 1.68
C PHE A 51 6.41 6.99 2.68
N ASP A 52 6.91 8.12 3.16
CA ASP A 52 8.09 8.14 4.04
C ASP A 52 7.78 7.48 5.39
N THR A 53 6.58 7.73 5.93
CA THR A 53 6.06 7.06 7.12
C THR A 53 5.83 5.57 6.88
N LEU A 54 5.30 5.19 5.72
CA LEU A 54 5.16 3.77 5.34
C LEU A 54 6.52 3.07 5.27
N ALA A 55 7.52 3.72 4.68
CA ALA A 55 8.85 3.14 4.46
C ALA A 55 9.66 2.98 5.75
N ALA A 56 9.50 3.90 6.71
CA ALA A 56 10.22 3.88 7.99
C ALA A 56 9.47 3.13 9.11
N SER A 57 8.22 2.73 8.89
CA SER A 57 7.42 2.05 9.91
C SER A 57 7.78 0.59 10.03
N GLY A 58 7.99 0.13 11.27
CA GLY A 58 8.16 -1.28 11.61
C GLY A 58 6.92 -2.15 11.32
N ASP A 59 5.74 -1.54 11.17
CA ASP A 59 4.52 -2.21 10.70
C ASP A 59 4.23 -1.96 9.21
N GLY A 60 5.12 -1.20 8.54
CA GLY A 60 5.08 -0.85 7.12
C GLY A 60 6.03 -1.71 6.28
N LEU A 61 6.82 -1.10 5.39
CA LEU A 61 7.69 -1.86 4.49
C LEU A 61 8.78 -2.64 5.22
N ASP A 62 9.22 -2.19 6.40
CA ASP A 62 10.18 -2.95 7.23
C ASP A 62 9.60 -4.28 7.76
N ALA A 63 8.27 -4.43 7.81
CA ALA A 63 7.61 -5.70 8.16
C ALA A 63 7.53 -6.69 6.99
N LEU A 64 8.10 -6.39 5.82
CA LEU A 64 8.04 -7.28 4.65
C LEU A 64 8.69 -8.64 4.96
N PRO A 65 7.95 -9.75 4.86
CA PRO A 65 8.52 -11.06 5.12
C PRO A 65 9.35 -11.50 3.91
N VAL A 66 10.42 -12.23 4.19
CA VAL A 66 11.22 -12.91 3.16
C VAL A 66 10.31 -13.84 2.34
N GLY A 67 10.44 -13.78 1.01
CA GLY A 67 9.64 -14.59 0.08
C GLY A 67 8.21 -14.09 -0.15
N ALA A 68 7.86 -12.88 0.31
CA ALA A 68 6.58 -12.26 0.00
C ALA A 68 6.38 -12.06 -1.52
N ARG A 69 5.14 -12.23 -1.98
CA ARG A 69 4.70 -11.82 -3.32
C ARG A 69 4.03 -10.45 -3.19
N ILE A 70 4.62 -9.44 -3.79
CA ILE A 70 4.23 -8.04 -3.59
C ILE A 70 3.65 -7.47 -4.89
N LEU A 71 2.54 -6.76 -4.79
CA LEU A 71 2.01 -5.90 -5.85
C LEU A 71 2.06 -4.45 -5.36
N VAL A 72 2.74 -3.59 -6.11
CA VAL A 72 2.73 -2.14 -5.88
C VAL A 72 1.82 -1.49 -6.92
N LYS A 73 0.85 -0.70 -6.46
CA LYS A 73 -0.05 0.05 -7.36
C LYS A 73 -0.29 1.46 -6.83
N GLY A 74 -0.20 2.43 -7.73
CA GLY A 74 -0.62 3.81 -7.50
C GLY A 74 -0.87 4.53 -8.82
N SER A 75 -1.36 5.77 -8.74
CA SER A 75 -1.31 6.71 -9.89
C SER A 75 0.04 7.44 -9.90
N ARG A 76 0.40 8.04 -11.03
CA ARG A 76 1.69 8.74 -11.20
C ARG A 76 1.94 9.80 -10.12
N PHE A 77 0.90 10.47 -9.65
CA PHE A 77 1.00 11.47 -8.58
C PHE A 77 1.57 10.91 -7.28
N TRP A 78 1.17 9.68 -6.90
CA TRP A 78 1.61 9.06 -5.65
C TRP A 78 3.05 8.57 -5.70
N ARG A 79 3.66 8.52 -6.89
CA ARG A 79 5.05 8.11 -7.09
C ARG A 79 5.37 6.75 -6.47
N SER A 80 4.47 5.77 -6.64
CA SER A 80 4.59 4.46 -6.01
C SER A 80 5.80 3.64 -6.51
N GLU A 81 6.46 4.06 -7.59
CA GLU A 81 7.78 3.56 -7.99
C GLU A 81 8.83 3.72 -6.89
N ARG A 82 8.66 4.68 -5.95
CA ARG A 82 9.51 4.80 -4.76
C ARG A 82 9.46 3.55 -3.87
N ALA A 83 8.29 2.91 -3.76
CA ALA A 83 8.15 1.67 -2.99
C ALA A 83 8.88 0.51 -3.67
N VAL A 84 8.79 0.43 -5.00
CA VAL A 84 9.52 -0.59 -5.78
C VAL A 84 11.03 -0.39 -5.60
N ALA A 85 11.52 0.85 -5.75
CA ALA A 85 12.93 1.16 -5.56
C ALA A 85 13.41 0.81 -4.14
N TRP A 86 12.63 1.15 -3.11
CA TRP A 86 12.94 0.80 -1.71
C TRP A 86 13.04 -0.72 -1.50
N ILE A 87 12.08 -1.48 -2.03
CA ILE A 87 12.05 -2.95 -1.90
C ILE A 87 13.25 -3.56 -2.63
N LEU A 88 13.53 -3.12 -3.85
CA LEU A 88 14.66 -3.63 -4.61
C LEU A 88 15.99 -3.27 -3.93
N ASP A 89 16.19 -2.03 -3.51
CA ASP A 89 17.44 -1.61 -2.86
C ASP A 89 17.77 -2.44 -1.61
N ARG A 90 16.75 -2.85 -0.86
CA ARG A 90 16.90 -3.59 0.39
C ARG A 90 16.98 -5.12 0.24
N PHE A 91 16.41 -5.66 -0.84
CA PHE A 91 16.32 -7.10 -1.07
C PHE A 91 17.01 -7.54 -2.37
N ASP A 92 17.77 -6.66 -3.02
CA ASP A 92 18.56 -6.98 -4.22
C ASP A 92 19.64 -8.02 -3.85
N PRO A 93 19.54 -9.26 -4.35
CA PRO A 93 20.53 -10.28 -4.08
C PRO A 93 21.89 -9.98 -4.75
N LEU A 94 21.96 -9.00 -5.66
CA LEU A 94 23.17 -8.60 -6.36
C LEU A 94 23.94 -7.46 -5.67
N ARG A 95 23.36 -6.88 -4.61
CA ARG A 95 24.05 -5.94 -3.72
C ARG A 95 24.67 -6.71 -2.55
N SER A 96 25.72 -7.47 -2.87
CA SER A 96 26.66 -8.07 -1.90
C SER A 96 28.06 -7.56 -2.18
#